data_AF-A0A923YUE1-F1
#
_entry.id   AF-A0A923YUE1-F1
#
_cell.length_a   1.000
_cell.length_b   1.000
_cell.length_c   1.000
_cell.angle_alpha   90.00
_cell.angle_beta   90.00
_cell.angle_gamma   90.00
#
_symmetry.space_group_name_H-M   'P 1'
#
loop_
_entity.id
_entity.type
_entity.pdbx_description
1 polymer ?
#
loop_
_entity_poly.entity_id
_entity_poly.type
_entity_poly.pdbx_seq_one_letter_code
_entity_poly.pdbx_strand_id
1 'polypeptide(L)'
;MKSLMKGAMIATMAVMGLGLAACDSKKDNASEQNADAMKSAGKATGAALDATAAAMDASGAPEASVAAVKEKADAVRDNADKKADKMEKTGTDALTKKKM
;
A
#
# COMPACT_ATOMS: atom_id res chain seq x y z
N MET A 1 -13.53 -24.92 -24.46
CA MET A 1 -13.57 -24.49 -23.05
C MET A 1 -12.15 -24.27 -22.51
N LYS A 2 -11.51 -23.11 -22.74
CA LYS A 2 -10.19 -22.79 -22.16
C LYS A 2 -9.84 -21.29 -22.04
N SER A 3 -10.76 -20.37 -22.39
CA SER A 3 -10.41 -18.94 -22.53
C SER A 3 -11.19 -17.98 -21.62
N LEU A 4 -12.17 -18.47 -20.85
CA LEU A 4 -13.08 -17.59 -20.08
C LEU A 4 -12.70 -17.41 -18.59
N MET A 5 -11.61 -18.02 -18.12
CA MET A 5 -11.25 -18.07 -16.69
C MET A 5 -10.05 -17.16 -16.33
N LYS A 6 -9.78 -16.12 -17.12
CA LYS A 6 -8.67 -15.18 -16.90
C LYS A 6 -9.07 -13.70 -16.94
N GLY A 7 -10.34 -13.39 -17.20
CA GLY A 7 -10.82 -12.01 -17.38
C GLY A 7 -11.63 -11.42 -16.21
N ALA A 8 -12.10 -12.23 -15.26
CA ALA A 8 -13.09 -11.78 -14.27
C ALA A 8 -12.52 -11.19 -12.97
N MET A 9 -11.20 -11.21 -12.76
CA MET A 9 -10.61 -10.85 -11.46
C MET A 9 -10.13 -9.40 -11.34
N ILE A 10 -10.15 -8.61 -12.42
CA ILE A 10 -9.54 -7.26 -12.43
C ILE A 10 -10.56 -6.13 -12.18
N ALA A 11 -11.87 -6.41 -12.22
CA ALA A 11 -12.91 -5.37 -12.09
C ALA A 11 -13.29 -5.04 -10.63
N THR A 12 -12.87 -5.83 -9.64
CA THR A 12 -13.41 -5.72 -8.27
C THR A 12 -12.63 -4.75 -7.36
N MET A 13 -11.47 -4.25 -7.81
CA MET A 13 -10.63 -3.33 -7.00
C MET A 13 -11.16 -1.89 -6.95
N ALA A 14 -12.09 -1.51 -7.82
CA ALA A 14 -12.61 -0.13 -7.87
C ALA A 14 -13.79 0.13 -6.90
N VAL A 15 -14.49 -0.90 -6.43
CA VAL A 15 -15.72 -0.70 -5.63
C VAL A 15 -15.48 -0.60 -4.12
N MET A 16 -14.28 -0.96 -3.64
CA MET A 16 -13.91 -0.77 -2.23
C MET A 16 -13.46 0.67 -1.90
N GLY A 17 -13.50 1.59 -2.86
CA GLY A 17 -13.05 2.98 -2.67
C GLY A 17 -14.11 3.97 -2.20
N LEU A 18 -15.41 3.68 -2.34
CA LEU A 18 -16.48 4.68 -2.14
C LEU A 18 -17.57 4.30 -1.12
N GLY A 19 -17.39 3.20 -0.37
CA GLY A 19 -18.35 2.77 0.65
C GLY A 19 -18.15 3.35 2.06
N LEU A 20 -17.06 4.08 2.32
CA LEU A 20 -16.65 4.49 3.66
C LEU A 20 -16.90 5.97 3.97
N ALA A 21 -17.93 6.57 3.37
CA ALA A 21 -18.33 7.95 3.68
C ALA A 21 -19.45 8.05 4.73
N ALA A 22 -20.01 6.94 5.21
CA ALA A 22 -21.13 6.96 6.13
C ALA A 22 -21.07 5.84 7.18
N CYS A 23 -20.18 5.97 8.17
CA CYS A 23 -20.55 5.60 9.53
C CYS A 23 -19.73 6.43 10.53
N ASP A 24 -20.36 7.53 10.88
CA ASP A 24 -20.05 8.53 11.88
C ASP A 24 -19.80 7.90 13.27
N SER A 25 -18.64 8.18 13.88
CA SER A 25 -18.23 8.04 15.31
C SER A 25 -16.80 7.50 15.55
N LYS A 26 -16.10 6.97 14.53
CA LYS A 26 -14.73 6.36 14.65
C LYS A 26 -13.65 7.07 13.84
N LYS A 27 -13.63 8.40 13.80
CA LYS A 27 -12.71 9.16 12.93
C LYS A 27 -11.22 8.95 13.28
N ASP A 28 -10.90 8.68 14.54
CA ASP A 28 -9.54 8.28 15.00
C ASP A 28 -9.13 6.91 14.47
N ASN A 29 -9.94 5.90 14.77
CA ASN A 29 -9.64 4.52 14.44
C ASN A 29 -9.65 4.27 12.93
N ALA A 30 -10.40 5.05 12.15
CA ALA A 30 -10.38 4.96 10.69
C ALA A 30 -9.10 5.57 10.09
N SER A 31 -8.54 6.62 10.69
CA SER A 31 -7.27 7.19 10.23
C SER A 31 -6.12 6.23 10.54
N GLU A 32 -6.10 5.63 11.73
CA GLU A 32 -5.12 4.61 12.11
C GLU A 32 -5.28 3.33 11.28
N GLN A 33 -6.50 2.81 11.11
CA GLN A 33 -6.72 1.64 10.23
C GLN A 33 -6.34 1.92 8.77
N ASN A 34 -6.55 3.13 8.26
CA ASN A 34 -6.12 3.51 6.92
C ASN A 34 -4.59 3.65 6.82
N ALA A 35 -3.94 4.19 7.85
CA ALA A 35 -2.48 4.28 7.93
C ALA A 35 -1.85 2.88 7.98
N ASP A 36 -2.35 2.00 8.85
CA ASP A 36 -1.93 0.59 8.93
C ASP A 36 -2.19 -0.15 7.63
N ALA A 37 -3.35 0.05 6.99
CA ALA A 37 -3.66 -0.55 5.70
C ALA A 37 -2.67 -0.08 4.62
N MET A 38 -2.29 1.21 4.60
CA MET A 38 -1.28 1.73 3.68
C MET A 38 0.10 1.14 3.96
N LYS A 39 0.49 1.06 5.24
CA LYS A 39 1.76 0.46 5.67
C LYS A 39 1.86 -1.01 5.25
N SER A 40 0.79 -1.75 5.51
CA SER A 40 0.67 -3.17 5.17
C SER A 40 0.67 -3.39 3.65
N ALA A 41 -0.07 -2.58 2.89
CA ALA A 41 -0.06 -2.61 1.43
C ALA A 41 1.31 -2.26 0.83
N GLY A 42 2.01 -1.28 1.40
CA GLY A 42 3.37 -0.91 1.02
C GLY A 42 4.37 -2.03 1.30
N LYS A 43 4.30 -2.65 2.48
CA LYS A 43 5.12 -3.82 2.82
C LYS A 43 4.84 -5.01 1.90
N ALA A 44 3.58 -5.33 1.62
CA ALA A 44 3.20 -6.41 0.71
C ALA A 44 3.73 -6.16 -0.70
N THR A 45 3.60 -4.93 -1.20
CA THR A 45 4.12 -4.53 -2.52
C THR A 45 5.64 -4.59 -2.56
N GLY A 46 6.32 -4.07 -1.53
CA GLY A 46 7.77 -4.16 -1.40
C GLY A 46 8.25 -5.62 -1.35
N ALA A 47 7.56 -6.49 -0.61
CA ALA A 47 7.89 -7.92 -0.56
C ALA A 47 7.72 -8.61 -1.92
N ALA A 48 6.70 -8.25 -2.71
CA ALA A 48 6.54 -8.75 -4.08
C ALA A 48 7.69 -8.29 -5.01
N LEU A 49 8.17 -7.05 -4.84
CA LEU A 49 9.31 -6.53 -5.58
C LEU A 49 10.62 -7.23 -5.17
N ASP A 50 10.83 -7.51 -3.87
CA ASP A 50 11.98 -8.30 -3.42
C ASP A 50 11.94 -9.73 -3.94
N ALA A 51 10.76 -10.38 -3.95
CA ALA A 51 10.60 -11.70 -4.55
C ALA A 51 10.91 -11.68 -6.06
N THR A 52 10.53 -10.60 -6.74
CA THR A 52 10.88 -10.37 -8.15
C THR A 52 12.39 -10.19 -8.32
N ALA A 53 13.03 -9.39 -7.48
CA ALA A 53 14.48 -9.19 -7.49
C ALA A 53 15.24 -10.51 -7.25
N ALA A 54 14.79 -11.32 -6.30
CA ALA A 54 15.36 -12.64 -6.02
C ALA A 54 15.19 -13.60 -7.21
N ALA A 55 14.05 -13.58 -7.90
CA ALA A 55 13.84 -14.37 -9.10
C ALA A 55 14.73 -13.91 -10.27
N MET A 56 14.95 -12.60 -10.41
CA MET A 56 15.85 -12.03 -11.40
C MET A 56 17.30 -12.43 -11.15
N ASP A 57 17.76 -12.31 -9.90
CA ASP A 57 19.09 -12.74 -9.43
C ASP A 57 19.32 -14.23 -9.74
N ALA A 58 18.37 -15.09 -9.33
CA ALA A 58 18.42 -16.53 -9.62
C ALA A 58 18.42 -16.87 -11.12
N SER A 59 17.92 -15.97 -11.97
CA SER A 59 17.92 -16.12 -13.43
C SER A 59 19.19 -15.58 -14.10
N GLY A 60 20.15 -15.06 -13.32
CA GLY A 60 21.38 -14.45 -13.82
C GLY A 60 21.19 -13.04 -14.39
N ALA A 61 20.14 -12.32 -13.96
CA ALA A 61 19.98 -10.92 -14.34
C ALA A 61 21.16 -10.08 -13.83
N PRO A 62 21.53 -9.00 -14.54
CA PRO A 62 22.63 -8.15 -14.10
C PRO A 62 22.33 -7.52 -12.73
N GLU A 63 23.35 -7.48 -11.87
CA GLU A 63 23.29 -6.94 -10.50
C GLU A 63 22.64 -5.54 -10.45
N ALA A 64 22.93 -4.68 -11.44
CA ALA A 64 22.36 -3.34 -11.52
C ALA A 64 20.82 -3.36 -11.67
N SER A 65 20.27 -4.34 -12.39
CA SER A 65 18.82 -4.51 -12.53
C SER A 65 18.19 -5.05 -11.25
N VAL A 66 18.84 -6.00 -10.59
CA VAL A 66 18.40 -6.53 -9.29
C VAL A 66 18.39 -5.42 -8.24
N ALA A 67 19.46 -4.62 -8.18
CA ALA A 67 19.57 -3.46 -7.29
C ALA A 67 18.49 -2.41 -7.56
N ALA A 68 18.20 -2.10 -8.83
CA ALA A 68 17.14 -1.15 -9.17
C ALA A 68 15.74 -1.63 -8.74
N VAL A 69 15.48 -2.95 -8.74
CA VAL A 69 14.21 -3.49 -8.26
C VAL A 69 14.13 -3.47 -6.74
N LYS A 70 15.23 -3.78 -6.03
CA LYS A 70 15.33 -3.65 -4.57
C LYS A 70 15.13 -2.20 -4.13
N GLU A 71 15.77 -1.25 -4.80
CA GLU A 71 15.61 0.19 -4.51
C GLU A 71 14.16 0.66 -4.73
N LYS A 72 13.47 0.14 -5.75
CA LYS A 72 12.03 0.37 -5.91
C LYS A 72 11.20 -0.23 -4.78
N ALA A 73 11.54 -1.42 -4.30
CA ALA A 73 10.87 -2.04 -3.17
C ALA A 73 10.97 -1.15 -1.92
N ASP A 74 12.16 -0.63 -1.66
CA ASP A 74 12.40 0.28 -0.53
C ASP A 74 11.68 1.61 -0.73
N ALA A 75 11.75 2.22 -1.91
CA ALA A 75 11.02 3.46 -2.20
C ALA A 75 9.50 3.31 -2.03
N VAL A 76 8.93 2.14 -2.33
CA VAL A 76 7.50 1.86 -2.12
C VAL A 76 7.18 1.77 -0.62
N ARG A 77 8.01 1.08 0.16
CA ARG A 77 7.85 0.99 1.62
C ARG A 77 7.96 2.37 2.26
N ASP A 78 8.98 3.14 1.88
CA ASP A 78 9.22 4.50 2.35
C ASP A 78 8.07 5.44 2.03
N ASN A 79 7.52 5.37 0.82
CA ASN A 79 6.37 6.19 0.44
C ASN A 79 5.10 5.79 1.18
N ALA A 80 4.89 4.50 1.41
CA ALA A 80 3.77 4.02 2.20
C ALA A 80 3.87 4.47 3.66
N ASP A 81 5.05 4.34 4.27
CA ASP A 81 5.34 4.82 5.63
C ASP A 81 5.14 6.35 5.72
N LYS A 82 5.71 7.14 4.81
CA LYS A 82 5.53 8.61 4.79
C LYS A 82 4.06 9.03 4.63
N LYS A 83 3.27 8.25 3.88
CA LYS A 83 1.85 8.53 3.67
C LYS A 83 1.02 8.14 4.89
N ALA A 84 1.34 7.01 5.52
CA ALA A 84 0.77 6.59 6.79
C ALA A 84 1.08 7.61 7.90
N ASP A 85 2.33 8.04 8.04
CA ASP A 85 2.76 9.07 9.00
C ASP A 85 2.02 10.40 8.80
N LYS A 86 1.79 10.82 7.55
CA LYS A 86 0.98 12.01 7.27
C LYS A 86 -0.48 11.83 7.69
N MET A 87 -1.05 10.64 7.56
CA MET A 87 -2.42 10.35 7.99
C MET A 87 -2.55 10.30 9.51
N GLU A 88 -1.54 9.78 10.22
CA GLU A 88 -1.47 9.83 11.68
C GLU A 88 -1.29 11.28 12.18
N LYS A 89 -0.40 12.06 11.55
CA LYS A 89 -0.17 13.48 11.90
C LYS A 89 -1.39 14.36 11.62
N THR A 90 -2.03 14.21 10.47
CA THR A 90 -3.24 14.99 10.15
C THR A 90 -4.46 14.56 10.97
N GLY A 91 -4.55 13.27 11.35
CA GLY A 91 -5.55 12.79 12.31
C GLY A 91 -5.36 13.42 13.69
N THR A 92 -4.12 13.51 14.17
CA THR A 92 -3.78 14.09 15.48
C THR A 92 -3.88 15.62 15.51
N ASP A 93 -3.46 16.35 14.47
CA ASP A 93 -3.60 17.81 14.38
C ASP A 93 -5.06 18.27 14.25
N ALA A 94 -5.94 17.46 13.63
CA ALA A 94 -7.36 17.76 13.58
C ALA A 94 -8.04 17.67 14.96
N LEU A 95 -7.49 16.86 15.88
CA LEU A 95 -8.00 16.71 17.25
C LEU A 95 -7.59 17.87 18.17
N THR A 96 -6.35 18.35 18.04
CA THR A 96 -5.86 19.48 18.85
C THR A 96 -6.57 20.78 18.49
N LYS A 97 -6.87 21.00 17.19
CA LYS A 97 -7.63 22.18 16.74
C LYS A 97 -9.12 22.15 17.04
N LYS A 98 -9.72 20.97 17.25
CA LYS A 98 -11.14 20.84 17.61
C LYS A 98 -11.39 20.95 19.13
N LYS A 99 -10.33 20.92 19.94
CA LYS A 99 -10.37 21.05 21.41
C LYS A 99 -10.06 22.47 21.92
N MET A 100 -9.76 23.41 21.03
CA MET A 100 -9.67 24.86 21.28
C MET A 100 -10.85 25.57 20.66
#